data_AF-A0A7L2S9W5-F1
#
_entry.id   AF-A0A7L2S9W5-F1
#
_cell.length_a   1.000
_cell.length_b   1.000
_cell.length_c   1.000
_cell.angle_alpha   90.00
_cell.angle_beta   90.00
_cell.angle_gamma   90.00
#
_symmetry.space_group_name_H-M   'P 1'
#
loop_
_entity.id
_entity.type
_entity.pdbx_description
1 polymer ?
#
loop_
_entity_poly.entity_id
_entity_poly.type
_entity_poly.pdbx_seq_one_letter_code
_entity_poly.pdbx_strand_id
1 'polypeptide(L)'
;QALEEAQKAIQQLFGKIKDIKDKAEKSEQMVKEITRDIKQLDHAKRHLTTSITTLNHLHMLAGGVDSLEAMTRRRQYGEVANLLQGVVNVLEHFNKYMGIPQIRQLSERVKAAQNELGQQILADFEEAFPSQGTKRTGGPSNVLRDACLVANVLDPRIKQEIIKKFIKQHLSEYLVLFQENQDVAWLDKIDRRYAWIKRQLVDYEEKYGRMFPPEWCMTERIAVEFCHVTRAELSKIMRTRAKEIEVKLLLFAIQRTTNFEGLLAKRFSGCTLADGTVKKPEVPPPSTNPFLEDETGAETDEIVIEKSDTDKPKKPKVPDNPFHGIVSKCFEPHLYVYIESQDKNLGELIDRFVADFKAQGPPKPNVDEGGAVLPSCADLFVYYKKCMVQCSQLSTGEPMIALTTIFQKYLREYAWKILSGNLPKTTSSSGGLTITSLLKEKEGSEVAKFTLEELCLICSILSTAEYCLATTQQLEEKLKEKVDASLMERINLTGEMDTFSMYV
;
A
#
# COMPACT_ATOMS: atom_id res chain seq x y z
N GLN A 1 52.76 79.38 40.82
CA GLN A 1 52.70 79.42 39.35
C GLN A 1 52.21 78.10 38.75
N ALA A 2 52.93 76.97 38.84
CA ALA A 2 52.50 75.71 38.21
C ALA A 2 51.11 75.18 38.67
N LEU A 3 50.74 75.36 39.94
CA LEU A 3 49.47 74.90 40.49
C LEU A 3 48.27 75.73 40.01
N GLU A 4 48.51 77.02 39.76
CA GLU A 4 47.52 77.98 39.26
C GLU A 4 47.28 77.80 37.75
N GLU A 5 48.34 77.50 36.99
CA GLU A 5 48.24 77.09 35.58
C GLU A 5 47.52 75.76 35.41
N ALA A 6 47.79 74.78 36.28
CA ALA A 6 47.07 73.50 36.28
C ALA A 6 45.57 73.68 36.59
N GLN A 7 45.22 74.53 37.56
CA GLN A 7 43.82 74.83 37.89
C GLN A 7 43.10 75.53 36.72
N LYS A 8 43.79 76.42 36.01
CA LYS A 8 43.27 77.10 34.81
C LYS A 8 43.11 76.13 33.63
N ALA A 9 44.05 75.21 33.44
CA ALA A 9 43.99 74.16 32.42
C ALA A 9 42.86 73.16 32.70
N ILE A 10 42.63 72.79 33.97
CA ILE A 10 41.51 71.95 34.40
C ILE A 10 40.17 72.64 34.14
N GLN A 11 40.04 73.94 34.47
CA GLN A 11 38.83 74.71 34.15
C GLN A 11 38.58 74.79 32.63
N GLN A 12 39.61 74.99 31.83
CA GLN A 12 39.50 74.94 30.36
C GLN A 12 39.12 73.55 29.85
N LEU A 13 39.65 72.47 30.44
CA LEU A 13 39.29 71.10 30.09
C LEU A 13 37.82 70.81 30.42
N PHE A 14 37.33 71.21 31.61
CA PHE A 14 35.93 71.10 31.97
C PHE A 14 35.01 71.91 31.04
N GLY A 15 35.45 73.11 30.64
CA GLY A 15 34.77 73.89 29.60
C GLY A 15 34.67 73.13 28.28
N LYS A 16 35.80 72.57 27.79
CA LYS A 16 35.82 71.75 26.57
C LYS A 16 34.97 70.48 26.68
N ILE A 17 34.99 69.79 27.82
CA ILE A 17 34.16 68.60 28.06
C ILE A 17 32.67 68.97 28.04
N LYS A 18 32.30 70.10 28.65
CA LYS A 18 30.93 70.61 28.62
C LYS A 18 30.49 70.97 27.21
N ASP A 19 31.32 71.67 26.44
CA ASP A 19 31.04 71.99 25.03
C ASP A 19 30.89 70.74 24.15
N ILE A 20 31.74 69.72 24.36
CA ILE A 20 31.64 68.44 23.65
C ILE A 20 30.34 67.72 24.02
N LYS A 21 29.97 67.71 25.32
CA LYS A 21 28.71 67.12 25.79
C LYS A 21 27.49 67.83 25.18
N ASP A 22 27.46 69.15 25.21
CA ASP A 22 26.35 69.94 24.65
C ASP A 22 26.24 69.76 23.13
N LYS A 23 27.38 69.62 22.42
CA LYS A 23 27.40 69.28 20.99
C LYS A 23 26.92 67.86 20.72
N ALA A 24 27.32 66.89 21.56
CA ALA A 24 26.89 65.50 21.44
C ALA A 24 25.37 65.36 21.67
N GLU A 25 24.81 66.06 22.66
CA GLU A 25 23.38 66.08 22.96
C GLU A 25 22.57 66.72 21.83
N LYS A 26 23.05 67.85 21.27
CA LYS A 26 22.46 68.46 20.08
C LYS A 26 22.53 67.54 18.85
N SER A 27 23.64 66.83 18.66
CA SER A 27 23.82 65.85 17.58
C SER A 27 22.86 64.67 17.75
N GLU A 28 22.71 64.14 18.97
CA GLU A 28 21.76 63.06 19.29
C GLU A 28 20.31 63.49 19.01
N GLN A 29 19.93 64.69 19.44
CA GLN A 29 18.60 65.24 19.18
C GLN A 29 18.33 65.41 17.68
N MET A 30 19.31 65.93 16.94
CA MET A 30 19.23 66.07 15.47
C MET A 30 19.07 64.69 14.80
N VAL A 31 19.84 63.69 15.21
CA VAL A 31 19.72 62.32 14.68
C VAL A 31 18.36 61.71 15.00
N LYS A 32 17.82 61.92 16.21
CA LYS A 32 16.46 61.47 16.58
C LYS A 32 15.40 62.08 15.67
N GLU A 33 15.51 63.37 15.37
CA GLU A 33 14.58 64.07 14.47
C GLU A 33 14.68 63.54 13.03
N ILE A 34 15.90 63.40 12.49
CA ILE A 34 16.12 62.79 11.16
C ILE A 34 15.52 61.38 11.10
N THR A 35 15.74 60.57 12.14
CA THR A 35 15.22 59.18 12.18
C THR A 35 13.69 59.15 12.25
N ARG A 36 13.08 60.10 12.95
CA ARG A 36 11.60 60.25 12.99
C ARG A 36 11.05 60.60 11.61
N ASP A 37 11.68 61.53 10.92
CA ASP A 37 11.22 62.00 9.61
C ASP A 37 11.41 60.90 8.55
N ILE A 38 12.50 60.11 8.62
CA ILE A 38 12.69 58.90 7.80
C ILE A 38 11.56 57.89 8.04
N LYS A 39 11.17 57.65 9.30
CA LYS A 39 10.05 56.74 9.62
C LYS A 39 8.73 57.25 9.02
N GLN A 40 8.45 58.55 9.14
CA GLN A 40 7.24 59.13 8.54
C GLN A 40 7.22 58.96 7.02
N LEU A 41 8.36 59.18 6.36
CA LEU A 41 8.49 59.01 4.91
C LEU A 41 8.36 57.53 4.49
N ASP A 42 8.88 56.61 5.30
CA ASP A 42 8.70 55.17 5.07
C ASP A 42 7.23 54.74 5.23
N HIS A 43 6.54 55.24 6.25
CA HIS A 43 5.09 55.05 6.39
C HIS A 43 4.33 55.59 5.17
N ALA A 44 4.61 56.81 4.73
CA ALA A 44 3.98 57.41 3.55
C ALA A 44 4.24 56.58 2.30
N LYS A 45 5.49 56.17 2.06
CA LYS A 45 5.87 55.29 0.94
C LYS A 45 5.11 53.97 1.00
N ARG A 46 5.07 53.30 2.15
CA ARG A 46 4.38 52.03 2.32
C ARG A 46 2.88 52.15 2.07
N HIS A 47 2.24 53.20 2.60
CA HIS A 47 0.82 53.46 2.37
C HIS A 47 0.53 53.75 0.90
N LEU A 48 1.33 54.61 0.24
CA LEU A 48 1.17 54.90 -1.18
C LEU A 48 1.33 53.66 -2.05
N THR A 49 2.39 52.87 -1.83
CA THR A 49 2.60 51.61 -2.56
C THR A 49 1.44 50.63 -2.37
N THR A 50 0.95 50.51 -1.13
CA THR A 50 -0.19 49.63 -0.82
C THR A 50 -1.46 50.10 -1.53
N SER A 51 -1.75 51.41 -1.50
CA SER A 51 -2.91 51.99 -2.17
C SER A 51 -2.85 51.83 -3.69
N ILE A 52 -1.70 52.13 -4.31
CA ILE A 52 -1.50 51.95 -5.75
C ILE A 52 -1.69 50.49 -6.15
N THR A 53 -1.09 49.56 -5.41
CA THR A 53 -1.22 48.11 -5.68
C THR A 53 -2.67 47.66 -5.55
N THR A 54 -3.36 48.09 -4.49
CA THR A 54 -4.78 47.74 -4.27
C THR A 54 -5.67 48.29 -5.37
N LEU A 55 -5.42 49.52 -5.82
CA LEU A 55 -6.22 50.17 -6.87
C LEU A 55 -5.97 49.52 -8.24
N ASN A 56 -4.72 49.16 -8.54
CA ASN A 56 -4.39 48.38 -9.73
C ASN A 56 -5.05 47.00 -9.70
N HIS A 57 -5.00 46.29 -8.57
CA HIS A 57 -5.68 45.00 -8.41
C HIS A 57 -7.20 45.14 -8.54
N LEU A 58 -7.80 46.23 -8.03
CA LEU A 58 -9.24 46.47 -8.19
C LEU A 58 -9.61 46.70 -9.65
N HIS A 59 -8.81 47.48 -10.38
CA HIS A 59 -8.97 47.68 -11.82
C HIS A 59 -8.84 46.37 -12.59
N MET A 60 -7.83 45.56 -12.27
CA MET A 60 -7.66 44.21 -12.85
C MET A 60 -8.85 43.30 -12.54
N LEU A 61 -9.37 43.33 -11.32
CA LEU A 61 -10.52 42.53 -10.92
C LEU A 61 -11.76 42.94 -11.73
N ALA A 62 -12.10 44.24 -11.75
CA ALA A 62 -13.27 44.75 -12.45
C ALA A 62 -13.24 44.43 -13.95
N GLY A 63 -12.15 44.79 -14.64
CA GLY A 63 -11.99 44.50 -16.08
C GLY A 63 -11.86 43.00 -16.37
N GLY A 64 -11.28 42.25 -15.43
CA GLY A 64 -11.14 40.80 -15.49
C GLY A 64 -12.49 40.08 -15.41
N VAL A 65 -13.40 40.50 -14.52
CA VAL A 65 -14.76 39.93 -14.43
C VAL A 65 -15.53 40.17 -15.74
N ASP A 66 -15.51 41.39 -16.28
CA ASP A 66 -16.24 41.72 -17.51
C ASP A 66 -15.69 40.91 -18.72
N SER A 67 -14.37 40.75 -18.79
CA SER A 67 -13.72 39.94 -19.83
C SER A 67 -14.01 38.44 -19.67
N LEU A 68 -14.04 37.94 -18.42
CA LEU A 68 -14.37 36.55 -18.10
C LEU A 68 -15.80 36.20 -18.51
N GLU A 69 -16.77 37.05 -18.18
CA GLU A 69 -18.17 36.87 -18.59
C GLU A 69 -18.32 36.87 -20.13
N ALA A 70 -17.60 37.76 -20.83
CA ALA A 70 -17.63 37.82 -22.29
C ALA A 70 -17.02 36.58 -22.96
N MET A 71 -15.88 36.09 -22.48
CA MET A 71 -15.22 34.90 -23.01
C MET A 71 -15.95 33.60 -22.68
N THR A 72 -16.62 33.54 -21.52
CA THR A 72 -17.49 32.41 -21.12
C THR A 72 -18.58 32.19 -22.16
N ARG A 73 -19.27 33.27 -22.57
CA ARG A 73 -20.32 33.22 -23.62
C ARG A 73 -19.81 32.75 -24.98
N ARG A 74 -18.54 33.03 -25.30
CA ARG A 74 -17.90 32.63 -26.57
C ARG A 74 -17.24 31.25 -26.52
N ARG A 75 -17.24 30.59 -25.35
CA ARG A 75 -16.60 29.28 -25.11
C ARG A 75 -15.11 29.25 -25.40
N GLN A 76 -14.40 30.36 -25.17
CA GLN A 76 -12.94 30.46 -25.39
C GLN A 76 -12.16 29.95 -24.18
N TYR A 77 -12.26 28.64 -23.87
CA TYR A 77 -11.71 28.07 -22.63
C TYR A 77 -10.20 28.28 -22.45
N GLY A 78 -9.43 28.29 -23.54
CA GLY A 78 -7.97 28.43 -23.47
C GLY A 78 -7.52 29.77 -22.86
N GLU A 79 -8.19 30.86 -23.25
CA GLU A 79 -7.93 32.21 -22.69
C GLU A 79 -8.56 32.38 -21.30
N VAL A 80 -9.74 31.78 -21.10
CA VAL A 80 -10.46 31.80 -19.82
C VAL A 80 -9.62 31.21 -18.70
N ALA A 81 -8.87 30.12 -18.92
CA ALA A 81 -8.08 29.48 -17.86
C ALA A 81 -7.06 30.44 -17.24
N ASN A 82 -6.29 31.15 -18.07
CA ASN A 82 -5.27 32.10 -17.61
C ASN A 82 -5.91 33.33 -16.94
N LEU A 83 -6.96 33.88 -17.53
CA LEU A 83 -7.65 35.03 -16.94
C LEU A 83 -8.29 34.66 -15.60
N LEU A 84 -8.98 33.51 -15.53
CA LEU A 84 -9.63 33.04 -14.32
C LEU A 84 -8.61 32.84 -13.20
N GLN A 85 -7.45 32.24 -13.48
CA GLN A 85 -6.40 32.08 -12.49
C GLN A 85 -5.93 33.44 -11.95
N GLY A 86 -5.71 34.42 -12.84
CA GLY A 86 -5.33 35.77 -12.45
C GLY A 86 -6.40 36.46 -11.60
N VAL A 87 -7.68 36.37 -12.00
CA VAL A 87 -8.83 36.94 -11.29
C VAL A 87 -9.00 36.30 -9.90
N VAL A 88 -8.86 34.98 -9.78
CA VAL A 88 -8.93 34.27 -8.49
C VAL A 88 -7.79 34.69 -7.57
N ASN A 89 -6.55 34.75 -8.07
CA ASN A 89 -5.40 35.20 -7.29
C ASN A 89 -5.57 36.65 -6.79
N VAL A 90 -6.11 37.53 -7.63
CA VAL A 90 -6.41 38.91 -7.23
C VAL A 90 -7.54 38.94 -6.19
N LEU A 91 -8.58 38.12 -6.36
CA LEU A 91 -9.71 38.03 -5.44
C LEU A 91 -9.26 37.58 -4.04
N GLU A 92 -8.29 36.68 -3.93
CA GLU A 92 -7.72 36.26 -2.64
C GLU A 92 -7.15 37.43 -1.83
N HIS A 93 -6.47 38.38 -2.48
CA HIS A 93 -5.97 39.59 -1.84
C HIS A 93 -7.10 40.49 -1.31
N PHE A 94 -8.29 40.42 -1.92
CA PHE A 94 -9.47 41.20 -1.54
C PHE A 94 -10.34 40.57 -0.45
N ASN A 95 -10.02 39.35 0.01
CA ASN A 95 -10.79 38.68 1.08
C ASN A 95 -10.95 39.53 2.35
N LYS A 96 -9.94 40.35 2.69
CA LYS A 96 -9.98 41.26 3.86
C LYS A 96 -10.90 42.47 3.67
N TYR A 97 -11.27 42.77 2.43
CA TYR A 97 -12.08 43.94 2.04
C TYR A 97 -13.52 43.57 1.69
N MET A 98 -13.95 42.34 1.96
CA MET A 98 -15.30 41.83 1.68
C MET A 98 -16.43 42.55 2.42
N GLY A 99 -16.11 43.41 3.40
CA GLY A 99 -17.08 44.33 4.02
C GLY A 99 -17.54 45.46 3.10
N ILE A 100 -16.80 45.75 2.01
CA ILE A 100 -17.15 46.78 1.03
C ILE A 100 -18.14 46.18 0.03
N PRO A 101 -19.37 46.75 -0.10
CA PRO A 101 -20.42 46.17 -0.94
C PRO A 101 -20.02 45.96 -2.41
N GLN A 102 -19.27 46.89 -3.00
CA GLN A 102 -18.85 46.83 -4.40
C GLN A 102 -17.86 45.67 -4.65
N ILE A 103 -16.93 45.45 -3.73
CA ILE A 103 -15.95 44.34 -3.81
C ILE A 103 -16.67 43.01 -3.63
N ARG A 104 -17.63 42.95 -2.70
CA ARG A 104 -18.48 41.78 -2.51
C ARG A 104 -19.29 41.44 -3.77
N GLN A 105 -19.88 42.45 -4.42
CA GLN A 105 -20.61 42.27 -5.67
C GLN A 105 -19.71 41.72 -6.79
N LEU A 106 -18.47 42.23 -6.92
CA LEU A 106 -17.49 41.69 -7.88
C LEU A 106 -17.14 40.23 -7.56
N SER A 107 -16.93 39.89 -6.28
CA SER A 107 -16.68 38.51 -5.84
C SER A 107 -17.85 37.58 -6.18
N GLU A 108 -19.08 38.02 -5.96
CA GLU A 108 -20.29 37.25 -6.28
C GLU A 108 -20.43 37.03 -7.80
N ARG A 109 -20.09 38.03 -8.63
CA ARG A 109 -20.03 37.88 -10.09
C ARG A 109 -18.97 36.87 -10.54
N VAL A 110 -17.75 36.91 -9.96
CA VAL A 110 -16.71 35.90 -10.25
C VAL A 110 -17.20 34.50 -9.92
N LYS A 111 -17.84 34.31 -8.75
CA LYS A 111 -18.39 33.00 -8.35
C LYS A 111 -19.51 32.54 -9.29
N ALA A 112 -20.38 33.45 -9.73
CA ALA A 112 -21.41 33.14 -10.71
C ALA A 112 -20.80 32.68 -12.04
N ALA A 113 -19.79 33.40 -12.55
CA ALA A 113 -19.07 33.02 -13.77
C ALA A 113 -18.34 31.66 -13.61
N GLN A 114 -17.73 31.38 -12.46
CA GLN A 114 -17.13 30.08 -12.15
C GLN A 114 -18.14 28.94 -12.19
N ASN A 115 -19.32 29.14 -11.60
CA ASN A 115 -20.39 28.14 -11.60
C ASN A 115 -20.96 27.92 -13.01
N GLU A 116 -21.17 28.99 -13.77
CA GLU A 116 -21.61 28.91 -15.17
C GLU A 116 -20.59 28.17 -16.03
N LEU A 117 -19.30 28.51 -15.92
CA LEU A 117 -18.21 27.80 -16.60
C LEU A 117 -18.18 26.32 -16.22
N GLY A 118 -18.31 26.00 -14.93
CA GLY A 118 -18.33 24.61 -14.46
C GLY A 118 -19.49 23.81 -15.06
N GLN A 119 -20.71 24.37 -15.07
CA GLN A 119 -21.88 23.73 -15.68
C GLN A 119 -21.73 23.59 -17.19
N GLN A 120 -21.22 24.62 -17.86
CA GLN A 120 -21.00 24.63 -19.30
C GLN A 120 -19.97 23.57 -19.72
N ILE A 121 -18.84 23.48 -19.01
CA ILE A 121 -17.82 22.45 -19.26
C ILE A 121 -18.42 21.05 -19.06
N LEU A 122 -19.16 20.83 -17.97
CA LEU A 122 -19.79 19.53 -17.73
C LEU A 122 -20.77 19.15 -18.85
N ALA A 123 -21.59 20.09 -19.32
CA ALA A 123 -22.51 19.87 -20.44
C ALA A 123 -21.76 19.55 -21.74
N ASP A 124 -20.65 20.25 -22.02
CA ASP A 124 -19.83 20.02 -23.22
C ASP A 124 -19.19 18.63 -23.20
N PHE A 125 -18.74 18.16 -22.03
CA PHE A 125 -18.25 16.80 -21.86
C PHE A 125 -19.37 15.75 -22.02
N GLU A 126 -20.58 16.02 -21.56
CA GLU A 126 -21.74 15.13 -21.77
C GLU A 126 -22.15 15.05 -23.24
N GLU A 127 -22.13 16.17 -23.97
CA GLU A 127 -22.43 16.21 -25.40
C GLU A 127 -21.36 15.48 -26.22
N ALA A 128 -20.08 15.63 -25.84
CA ALA A 128 -18.98 14.93 -26.49
C ALA A 128 -18.98 13.42 -26.21
N PHE A 129 -19.41 13.02 -25.00
CA PHE A 129 -19.39 11.63 -24.56
C PHE A 129 -20.78 11.16 -24.11
N PRO A 130 -21.75 11.05 -25.05
CA PRO A 130 -23.11 10.68 -24.70
C PRO A 130 -23.19 9.24 -24.19
N SER A 131 -24.00 9.03 -23.15
CA SER A 131 -24.36 7.68 -22.69
C SER A 131 -25.06 6.92 -23.82
N GLN A 132 -24.63 5.67 -24.06
CA GLN A 132 -24.98 4.80 -25.19
C GLN A 132 -26.29 5.11 -25.96
N GLY A 133 -26.23 5.19 -27.30
CA GLY A 133 -27.40 5.16 -28.19
C GLY A 133 -27.41 6.21 -29.32
N THR A 134 -26.60 7.25 -29.23
CA THR A 134 -26.51 8.28 -30.29
C THR A 134 -25.31 8.03 -31.19
N LYS A 135 -25.54 7.91 -32.51
CA LYS A 135 -24.53 7.66 -33.56
C LYS A 135 -23.46 8.76 -33.72
N ARG A 136 -23.41 9.77 -32.84
CA ARG A 136 -22.34 10.77 -32.79
C ARG A 136 -21.45 10.44 -31.60
N THR A 137 -20.35 9.74 -31.87
CA THR A 137 -19.21 9.73 -30.95
C THR A 137 -18.55 11.11 -31.05
N GLY A 138 -18.76 11.99 -30.08
CA GLY A 138 -17.90 13.16 -29.96
C GLY A 138 -16.47 12.66 -29.74
N GLY A 139 -15.55 13.20 -30.52
CA GLY A 139 -14.14 12.84 -30.47
C GLY A 139 -13.34 13.76 -29.54
N PRO A 140 -12.04 13.47 -29.35
CA PRO A 140 -11.14 14.42 -28.71
C PRO A 140 -11.23 15.78 -29.44
N SER A 141 -11.37 16.85 -28.65
CA SER A 141 -11.50 18.21 -29.18
C SER A 141 -10.50 19.13 -28.46
N ASN A 142 -9.89 20.04 -29.21
CA ASN A 142 -9.04 21.09 -28.63
C ASN A 142 -9.83 21.95 -27.64
N VAL A 143 -11.14 22.14 -27.88
CA VAL A 143 -12.02 22.87 -26.97
C VAL A 143 -12.15 22.16 -25.62
N LEU A 144 -12.28 20.83 -25.62
CA LEU A 144 -12.36 20.05 -24.37
C LEU A 144 -11.02 19.98 -23.64
N ARG A 145 -9.92 19.93 -24.39
CA ARG A 145 -8.57 20.04 -23.81
C ARG A 145 -8.40 21.37 -23.09
N ASP A 146 -8.81 22.46 -23.72
CA ASP A 146 -8.75 23.79 -23.12
C ASP A 146 -9.73 23.91 -21.94
N ALA A 147 -10.89 23.25 -22.00
CA ALA A 147 -11.82 23.14 -20.89
C ALA A 147 -11.21 22.42 -19.66
N CYS A 148 -10.37 21.41 -19.86
CA CYS A 148 -9.63 20.77 -18.76
C CYS A 148 -8.71 21.76 -18.03
N LEU A 149 -8.11 22.73 -18.75
CA LEU A 149 -7.28 23.76 -18.13
C LEU A 149 -8.12 24.67 -17.23
N VAL A 150 -9.32 25.05 -17.68
CA VAL A 150 -10.27 25.81 -16.84
C VAL A 150 -10.71 24.99 -15.63
N ALA A 151 -11.01 23.69 -15.81
CA ALA A 151 -11.42 22.80 -14.74
C ALA A 151 -10.35 22.58 -13.65
N ASN A 152 -9.06 22.75 -13.99
CA ASN A 152 -7.96 22.73 -13.01
C ASN A 152 -7.95 23.98 -12.10
N VAL A 153 -8.48 25.11 -12.56
CA VAL A 153 -8.54 26.38 -11.82
C VAL A 153 -9.86 26.52 -11.04
N LEU A 154 -10.92 25.89 -11.54
CA LEU A 154 -12.22 25.81 -10.88
C LEU A 154 -12.19 24.94 -9.62
N ASP A 155 -13.36 24.82 -8.96
CA ASP A 155 -13.54 23.89 -7.84
C ASP A 155 -13.15 22.46 -8.25
N PRO A 156 -12.31 21.76 -7.44
CA PRO A 156 -11.88 20.38 -7.71
C PRO A 156 -13.03 19.40 -7.98
N ARG A 157 -14.25 19.68 -7.50
CA ARG A 157 -15.46 18.90 -7.78
C ARG A 157 -15.75 18.78 -9.28
N ILE A 158 -15.54 19.85 -10.05
CA ILE A 158 -15.79 19.84 -11.51
C ILE A 158 -14.86 18.83 -12.19
N LYS A 159 -13.56 18.89 -11.87
CA LYS A 159 -12.56 17.93 -12.34
C LYS A 159 -12.94 16.49 -11.94
N GLN A 160 -13.33 16.26 -10.69
CA GLN A 160 -13.73 14.93 -10.22
C GLN A 160 -14.95 14.38 -10.98
N GLU A 161 -15.95 15.22 -11.25
CA GLU A 161 -17.14 14.83 -12.01
C GLU A 161 -16.81 14.50 -13.48
N ILE A 162 -15.95 15.29 -14.13
CA ILE A 162 -15.48 14.98 -15.50
C ILE A 162 -14.78 13.62 -15.52
N ILE A 163 -13.82 13.41 -14.61
CA ILE A 163 -13.07 12.16 -14.50
C ILE A 163 -14.03 10.97 -14.30
N LYS A 164 -14.94 11.08 -13.33
CA LYS A 164 -15.90 10.03 -12.99
C LYS A 164 -16.82 9.69 -14.15
N LYS A 165 -17.41 10.68 -14.82
CA LYS A 165 -18.31 10.46 -15.97
C LYS A 165 -17.56 9.85 -17.14
N PHE A 166 -16.37 10.34 -17.44
CA PHE A 166 -15.54 9.81 -18.52
C PHE A 166 -15.18 8.34 -18.29
N ILE A 167 -14.70 7.98 -17.10
CA ILE A 167 -14.34 6.59 -16.77
C ILE A 167 -15.58 5.69 -16.84
N LYS A 168 -16.71 6.12 -16.26
CA LYS A 168 -17.97 5.36 -16.30
C LYS A 168 -18.41 5.07 -17.74
N GLN A 169 -18.32 6.06 -18.62
CA GLN A 169 -18.63 5.90 -20.03
C GLN A 169 -17.67 4.93 -20.71
N HIS A 170 -16.37 5.05 -20.45
CA HIS A 170 -15.33 4.22 -21.06
C HIS A 170 -15.45 2.74 -20.64
N LEU A 171 -15.92 2.48 -19.41
CA LEU A 171 -16.16 1.12 -18.90
C LEU A 171 -17.58 0.60 -19.18
N SER A 172 -18.45 1.36 -19.85
CA SER A 172 -19.83 0.94 -20.11
C SER A 172 -19.91 -0.33 -20.99
N GLU A 173 -19.05 -0.46 -21.99
CA GLU A 173 -18.97 -1.65 -22.84
C GLU A 173 -18.53 -2.88 -22.03
N TYR A 174 -17.56 -2.72 -21.12
CA TYR A 174 -17.11 -3.78 -20.22
C TYR A 174 -18.25 -4.32 -19.35
N LEU A 175 -19.05 -3.41 -18.79
CA LEU A 175 -20.21 -3.76 -17.97
C LEU A 175 -21.27 -4.54 -18.73
N VAL A 176 -21.35 -4.43 -20.06
CA VAL A 176 -22.28 -5.21 -20.89
C VAL A 176 -21.66 -6.55 -21.30
N LEU A 177 -20.40 -6.55 -21.73
CA LEU A 177 -19.71 -7.74 -22.21
C LEU A 177 -19.52 -8.80 -21.12
N PHE A 178 -19.32 -8.39 -19.88
CA PHE A 178 -18.98 -9.29 -18.77
C PHE A 178 -20.05 -9.35 -17.66
N GLN A 179 -21.32 -9.10 -18.05
CA GLN A 179 -22.47 -9.33 -17.17
C GLN A 179 -22.55 -10.79 -16.74
N GLU A 180 -23.22 -11.04 -15.61
CA GLU A 180 -23.31 -12.36 -14.98
C GLU A 180 -23.92 -13.44 -15.89
N ASN A 181 -24.82 -13.06 -16.79
CA ASN A 181 -25.49 -13.95 -17.73
C ASN A 181 -24.64 -14.31 -18.95
N GLN A 182 -23.45 -13.71 -19.10
CA GLN A 182 -22.57 -13.96 -20.24
C GLN A 182 -21.57 -15.06 -19.90
N ASP A 183 -21.45 -16.07 -20.76
CA ASP A 183 -20.48 -17.16 -20.60
C ASP A 183 -19.02 -16.67 -20.56
N VAL A 184 -18.74 -15.50 -21.13
CA VAL A 184 -17.40 -14.90 -21.12
C VAL A 184 -17.03 -14.26 -19.77
N ALA A 185 -18.01 -14.10 -18.88
CA ALA A 185 -17.83 -13.49 -17.56
C ALA A 185 -17.29 -14.47 -16.52
N TRP A 186 -17.36 -15.78 -16.78
CA TRP A 186 -16.93 -16.82 -15.84
C TRP A 186 -15.41 -16.93 -15.69
N LEU A 187 -14.97 -17.60 -14.62
CA LEU A 187 -13.56 -17.67 -14.19
C LEU A 187 -12.64 -18.35 -15.19
N ASP A 188 -13.15 -19.29 -16.00
CA ASP A 188 -12.39 -20.00 -17.02
C ASP A 188 -11.85 -19.06 -18.11
N LYS A 189 -12.53 -17.92 -18.31
CA LYS A 189 -12.21 -16.89 -19.30
C LYS A 189 -11.74 -15.58 -18.67
N ILE A 190 -11.28 -15.58 -17.42
CA ILE A 190 -10.84 -14.38 -16.70
C ILE A 190 -9.78 -13.56 -17.47
N ASP A 191 -8.92 -14.22 -18.25
CA ASP A 191 -7.93 -13.59 -19.12
C ASP A 191 -8.56 -12.60 -20.13
N ARG A 192 -9.81 -12.83 -20.55
CA ARG A 192 -10.53 -11.94 -21.47
C ARG A 192 -10.79 -10.57 -20.84
N ARG A 193 -11.04 -10.50 -19.53
CA ARG A 193 -11.22 -9.22 -18.80
C ARG A 193 -9.92 -8.42 -18.84
N TYR A 194 -8.79 -9.08 -18.55
CA TYR A 194 -7.48 -8.43 -18.55
C TYR A 194 -6.98 -8.07 -19.96
N ALA A 195 -7.28 -8.88 -20.96
CA ALA A 195 -6.98 -8.56 -22.36
C ALA A 195 -7.86 -7.41 -22.87
N TRP A 196 -9.12 -7.30 -22.41
CA TRP A 196 -10.00 -6.19 -22.74
C TRP A 196 -9.44 -4.88 -22.21
N ILE A 197 -9.14 -4.78 -20.91
CA ILE A 197 -8.63 -3.52 -20.33
C ILE A 197 -7.28 -3.12 -20.94
N LYS A 198 -6.38 -4.06 -21.22
CA LYS A 198 -5.09 -3.75 -21.88
C LYS A 198 -5.30 -3.08 -23.23
N ARG A 199 -6.24 -3.57 -24.06
CA ARG A 199 -6.56 -2.96 -25.35
C ARG A 199 -7.21 -1.59 -25.19
N GLN A 200 -8.11 -1.45 -24.23
CA GLN A 200 -8.80 -0.19 -23.96
C GLN A 200 -7.85 0.90 -23.46
N LEU A 201 -6.87 0.56 -22.62
CA LEU A 201 -5.86 1.53 -22.18
C LEU A 201 -4.99 2.02 -23.34
N VAL A 202 -4.66 1.14 -24.31
CA VAL A 202 -3.93 1.54 -25.52
C VAL A 202 -4.81 2.45 -26.40
N ASP A 203 -6.06 2.07 -26.64
CA ASP A 203 -7.02 2.87 -27.42
C ASP A 203 -7.24 4.25 -26.79
N TYR A 204 -7.31 4.31 -25.45
CA TYR A 204 -7.39 5.55 -24.70
C TYR A 204 -6.15 6.44 -24.90
N GLU A 205 -4.94 5.88 -24.75
CA GLU A 205 -3.69 6.63 -24.89
C GLU A 205 -3.55 7.21 -26.30
N GLU A 206 -3.93 6.45 -27.34
CA GLU A 206 -3.89 6.89 -28.73
C GLU A 206 -4.91 8.00 -29.03
N LYS A 207 -6.17 7.86 -28.58
CA LYS A 207 -7.26 8.79 -28.92
C LYS A 207 -7.33 10.01 -28.00
N TYR A 208 -7.17 9.82 -26.70
CA TYR A 208 -7.47 10.83 -25.68
C TYR A 208 -6.26 11.26 -24.86
N GLY A 209 -5.10 10.61 -25.01
CA GLY A 209 -3.91 10.89 -24.20
C GLY A 209 -3.43 12.34 -24.22
N ARG A 210 -3.71 13.09 -25.29
CA ARG A 210 -3.36 14.53 -25.43
C ARG A 210 -4.47 15.49 -25.00
N MET A 211 -5.68 14.98 -24.70
CA MET A 211 -6.83 15.80 -24.33
C MET A 211 -6.85 16.10 -22.84
N PHE A 212 -6.50 15.11 -22.01
CA PHE A 212 -6.46 15.29 -20.56
C PHE A 212 -5.06 15.68 -20.10
N PRO A 213 -4.95 16.56 -19.09
CA PRO A 213 -3.67 16.87 -18.48
C PRO A 213 -3.03 15.62 -17.84
N PRO A 214 -1.70 15.42 -17.95
CA PRO A 214 -1.03 14.22 -17.47
C PRO A 214 -1.17 14.03 -15.94
N GLU A 215 -1.27 15.11 -15.19
CA GLU A 215 -1.46 15.12 -13.73
C GLU A 215 -2.84 14.60 -13.29
N TRP A 216 -3.78 14.40 -14.22
CA TRP A 216 -5.04 13.74 -13.92
C TRP A 216 -4.88 12.21 -13.79
N CYS A 217 -3.77 11.67 -14.31
CA CYS A 217 -3.43 10.24 -14.27
C CYS A 217 -4.56 9.35 -14.79
N MET A 218 -5.26 9.78 -15.85
CA MET A 218 -6.47 9.15 -16.36
C MET A 218 -6.30 7.66 -16.71
N THR A 219 -5.19 7.27 -17.34
CA THR A 219 -4.91 5.87 -17.67
C THR A 219 -4.89 4.99 -16.40
N GLU A 220 -4.26 5.47 -15.33
CA GLU A 220 -4.21 4.76 -14.04
C GLU A 220 -5.61 4.70 -13.42
N ARG A 221 -6.36 5.81 -13.42
CA ARG A 221 -7.73 5.86 -12.88
C ARG A 221 -8.69 4.91 -13.59
N ILE A 222 -8.59 4.79 -14.91
CA ILE A 222 -9.38 3.82 -15.70
C ILE A 222 -9.04 2.39 -15.25
N ALA A 223 -7.76 2.08 -15.08
CA ALA A 223 -7.31 0.76 -14.63
C ALA A 223 -7.78 0.44 -13.20
N VAL A 224 -7.72 1.43 -12.28
CA VAL A 224 -8.18 1.30 -10.90
C VAL A 224 -9.69 1.06 -10.84
N GLU A 225 -10.49 1.87 -11.55
CA GLU A 225 -11.94 1.69 -11.58
C GLU A 225 -12.32 0.34 -12.21
N PHE A 226 -11.64 -0.06 -13.29
CA PHE A 226 -11.79 -1.39 -13.87
C PHE A 226 -11.54 -2.49 -12.84
N CYS A 227 -10.51 -2.36 -12.00
CA CYS A 227 -10.22 -3.34 -10.95
C CYS A 227 -11.35 -3.39 -9.91
N HIS A 228 -11.84 -2.25 -9.45
CA HIS A 228 -12.95 -2.19 -8.48
C HIS A 228 -14.23 -2.82 -9.03
N VAL A 229 -14.62 -2.46 -10.26
CA VAL A 229 -15.78 -3.06 -10.94
C VAL A 229 -15.58 -4.57 -11.13
N THR A 230 -14.40 -4.99 -11.59
CA THR A 230 -14.08 -6.41 -11.80
C THR A 230 -14.17 -7.20 -10.50
N ARG A 231 -13.62 -6.66 -9.41
CA ARG A 231 -13.71 -7.28 -8.08
C ARG A 231 -15.15 -7.47 -7.65
N ALA A 232 -15.98 -6.44 -7.79
CA ALA A 232 -17.40 -6.48 -7.41
C ALA A 232 -18.17 -7.53 -8.23
N GLU A 233 -18.01 -7.53 -9.55
CA GLU A 233 -18.69 -8.47 -10.46
C GLU A 233 -18.20 -9.92 -10.26
N LEU A 234 -16.89 -10.14 -10.09
CA LEU A 234 -16.36 -11.48 -9.79
C LEU A 234 -16.89 -11.99 -8.44
N SER A 235 -16.91 -11.15 -7.40
CA SER A 235 -17.52 -11.53 -6.11
C SER A 235 -18.99 -11.91 -6.27
N LYS A 236 -19.75 -11.22 -7.12
CA LYS A 236 -21.17 -11.52 -7.37
C LYS A 236 -21.35 -12.86 -8.10
N ILE A 237 -20.62 -13.05 -9.20
CA ILE A 237 -20.65 -14.25 -10.04
C ILE A 237 -20.22 -15.51 -9.26
N MET A 238 -19.14 -15.41 -8.48
CA MET A 238 -18.65 -16.54 -7.67
C MET A 238 -19.59 -16.92 -6.53
N ARG A 239 -20.31 -15.95 -5.93
CA ARG A 239 -21.35 -16.26 -4.93
C ARG A 239 -22.51 -17.01 -5.57
N THR A 240 -22.97 -16.59 -6.74
CA THR A 240 -24.10 -17.21 -7.43
C THR A 240 -23.79 -18.64 -7.89
N ARG A 241 -22.59 -18.88 -8.40
CA ARG A 241 -22.15 -20.17 -8.95
C ARG A 241 -21.14 -20.90 -8.06
N ALA A 242 -21.27 -20.73 -6.74
CA ALA A 242 -20.28 -21.25 -5.77
C ALA A 242 -20.03 -22.76 -5.90
N LYS A 243 -21.06 -23.54 -6.22
CA LYS A 243 -20.98 -25.00 -6.38
C LYS A 243 -20.20 -25.45 -7.61
N GLU A 244 -20.01 -24.57 -8.59
CA GLU A 244 -19.28 -24.86 -9.83
C GLU A 244 -17.79 -24.49 -9.71
N ILE A 245 -17.35 -24.01 -8.55
CA ILE A 245 -15.96 -23.62 -8.31
C ILE A 245 -15.16 -24.86 -7.92
N GLU A 246 -14.28 -25.29 -8.81
CA GLU A 246 -13.28 -26.32 -8.54
C GLU A 246 -11.93 -25.72 -8.16
N VAL A 247 -11.12 -26.46 -7.39
CA VAL A 247 -9.79 -26.04 -6.93
C VAL A 247 -8.89 -25.58 -8.07
N LYS A 248 -8.82 -26.35 -9.16
CA LYS A 248 -7.96 -26.03 -10.32
C LYS A 248 -8.41 -24.74 -11.00
N LEU A 249 -9.72 -24.54 -11.14
CA LEU A 249 -10.30 -23.34 -11.73
C LEU A 249 -10.04 -22.12 -10.85
N LEU A 250 -10.22 -22.25 -9.54
CA LEU A 250 -9.97 -21.18 -8.57
C LEU A 250 -8.50 -20.77 -8.55
N LEU A 251 -7.58 -21.72 -8.47
CA LEU A 251 -6.14 -21.46 -8.50
C LEU A 251 -5.70 -20.84 -9.82
N PHE A 252 -6.25 -21.30 -10.95
CA PHE A 252 -6.03 -20.67 -12.26
C PHE A 252 -6.45 -19.20 -12.24
N ALA A 253 -7.66 -18.90 -11.78
CA ALA A 253 -8.19 -17.54 -11.76
C ALA A 253 -7.37 -16.62 -10.84
N ILE A 254 -7.00 -17.08 -9.64
CA ILE A 254 -6.15 -16.32 -8.71
C ILE A 254 -4.80 -16.02 -9.35
N GLN A 255 -4.14 -17.02 -9.94
CA GLN A 255 -2.83 -16.86 -10.57
C GLN A 255 -2.86 -15.85 -11.74
N ARG A 256 -3.91 -15.88 -12.57
CA ARG A 256 -4.08 -14.90 -13.64
C ARG A 256 -4.31 -13.50 -13.10
N THR A 257 -5.10 -13.37 -12.03
CA THR A 257 -5.41 -12.11 -11.38
C THR A 257 -4.17 -11.48 -10.74
N THR A 258 -3.41 -12.24 -9.96
CA THR A 258 -2.19 -11.73 -9.29
C THR A 258 -1.11 -11.34 -10.30
N ASN A 259 -0.98 -12.08 -11.40
CA ASN A 259 -0.10 -11.70 -12.51
C ASN A 259 -0.53 -10.37 -13.16
N PHE A 260 -1.84 -10.15 -13.31
CA PHE A 260 -2.36 -8.89 -13.82
C PHE A 260 -2.12 -7.73 -12.84
N GLU A 261 -2.37 -7.91 -11.55
CA GLU A 261 -2.06 -6.92 -10.50
C GLU A 261 -0.56 -6.58 -10.50
N GLY A 262 0.32 -7.57 -10.64
CA GLY A 262 1.76 -7.34 -10.76
C GLY A 262 2.15 -6.58 -12.04
N LEU A 263 1.40 -6.72 -13.13
CA LEU A 263 1.59 -5.92 -14.34
C LEU A 263 1.16 -4.46 -14.14
N LEU A 264 0.05 -4.22 -13.43
CA LEU A 264 -0.38 -2.87 -13.07
C LEU A 264 0.65 -2.18 -12.18
N ALA A 265 1.18 -2.89 -11.17
CA ALA A 265 2.22 -2.40 -10.27
C ALA A 265 3.50 -1.94 -11.00
N LYS A 266 3.83 -2.59 -12.12
CA LYS A 266 4.98 -2.23 -12.95
C LYS A 266 4.69 -1.04 -13.85
N ARG A 267 3.44 -0.86 -14.29
CA ARG A 267 3.03 0.21 -15.21
C ARG A 267 2.68 1.50 -14.49
N PHE A 268 2.17 1.42 -13.27
CA PHE A 268 1.56 2.54 -12.57
C PHE A 268 2.18 2.77 -11.20
N SER A 269 2.17 4.04 -10.79
CA SER A 269 2.76 4.46 -9.52
C SER A 269 1.89 4.13 -8.31
N GLY A 270 0.58 3.97 -8.51
CA GLY A 270 -0.41 3.82 -7.45
C GLY A 270 -0.84 5.13 -6.81
N CYS A 271 -0.51 6.28 -7.41
CA CYS A 271 -0.87 7.61 -6.90
C CYS A 271 -2.39 7.85 -6.87
N THR A 272 -3.17 7.07 -7.63
CA THR A 272 -4.63 7.19 -7.69
C THR A 272 -5.37 6.27 -6.72
N LEU A 273 -4.66 5.36 -6.04
CA LEU A 273 -5.21 4.41 -5.08
C LEU A 273 -5.31 4.97 -3.66
N ALA A 274 -4.48 5.95 -3.34
CA ALA A 274 -4.58 6.71 -2.10
C ALA A 274 -5.57 7.86 -2.31
N ASP A 275 -6.67 7.85 -1.56
CA ASP A 275 -7.57 9.01 -1.49
C ASP A 275 -6.79 10.24 -0.99
N GLY A 276 -6.46 11.15 -1.90
CA GLY A 276 -6.21 12.56 -1.59
C GLY A 276 -4.95 12.97 -0.82
N THR A 277 -4.04 12.08 -0.38
CA THR A 277 -2.77 12.51 0.23
C THR A 277 -1.56 12.13 -0.61
N VAL A 278 -1.30 12.91 -1.66
CA VAL A 278 0.04 12.98 -2.23
C VAL A 278 0.92 13.68 -1.20
N LYS A 279 1.58 12.92 -0.32
CA LYS A 279 2.88 13.37 0.19
C LYS A 279 3.81 13.36 -1.01
N LYS A 280 4.06 14.55 -1.55
CA LYS A 280 5.18 14.80 -2.47
C LYS A 280 6.40 14.10 -1.87
N PRO A 281 7.24 13.38 -2.65
CA PRO A 281 8.55 13.00 -2.17
C PRO A 281 9.26 14.29 -1.79
N GLU A 282 9.37 14.53 -0.48
CA GLU A 282 10.17 15.62 0.04
C GLU A 282 11.61 15.23 -0.29
N VAL A 283 12.15 15.82 -1.36
CA VAL A 283 13.59 15.84 -1.57
C VAL A 283 14.15 16.47 -0.29
N PRO A 284 15.04 15.78 0.45
CA PRO A 284 15.63 16.37 1.64
C PRO A 284 16.22 17.72 1.23
N PRO A 285 15.97 18.81 1.97
CA PRO A 285 16.65 20.07 1.68
C PRO A 285 18.15 19.79 1.63
N PRO A 286 18.88 20.34 0.63
CA PRO A 286 20.33 20.21 0.60
C PRO A 286 20.86 20.69 1.96
N SER A 287 21.56 19.81 2.66
CA SER A 287 22.13 20.09 3.97
C SER A 287 23.00 21.34 3.83
N THR A 288 22.54 22.45 4.41
CA THR A 288 23.26 23.73 4.44
C THR A 288 24.34 23.67 5.52
N ASN A 289 25.18 22.63 5.48
CA ASN A 289 26.31 22.46 6.37
C ASN A 289 27.57 23.00 5.66
N PRO A 290 28.12 24.16 6.05
CA PRO A 290 29.23 24.82 5.35
C PRO A 290 30.62 24.19 5.59
N PHE A 291 30.69 22.96 6.09
CA PHE A 291 31.92 22.31 6.57
C PHE A 291 32.22 20.96 5.89
N LEU A 292 31.57 20.67 4.77
CA LEU A 292 31.98 19.56 3.91
C LEU A 292 32.63 20.18 2.67
N GLU A 293 33.94 20.41 2.76
CA GLU A 293 34.78 20.73 1.61
C GLU A 293 34.94 19.46 0.75
N ASP A 294 34.63 19.59 -0.53
CA ASP A 294 34.94 18.64 -1.59
C ASP A 294 36.47 18.45 -1.67
N GLU A 295 36.94 17.22 -1.49
CA GLU A 295 38.15 16.77 -2.19
C GLU A 295 37.76 15.69 -3.20
N THR A 296 37.80 16.11 -4.46
CA THR A 296 37.75 15.25 -5.64
C THR A 296 39.08 14.50 -5.81
N GLY A 297 39.04 13.19 -6.08
CA GLY A 297 40.07 12.55 -6.92
C GLY A 297 40.49 11.11 -6.58
N ALA A 298 40.14 10.21 -7.51
CA ALA A 298 40.91 9.04 -7.98
C ALA A 298 41.10 7.77 -7.12
N GLU A 299 40.58 6.66 -7.68
CA GLU A 299 41.06 5.26 -7.74
C GLU A 299 42.03 4.73 -6.66
N THR A 300 41.65 3.66 -5.94
CA THR A 300 42.18 2.27 -6.03
C THR A 300 41.72 1.41 -4.84
N ASP A 301 41.74 0.08 -5.06
CA ASP A 301 41.44 -1.02 -4.12
C ASP A 301 41.97 -0.82 -2.69
N GLU A 302 41.20 -1.23 -1.68
CA GLU A 302 41.59 -2.31 -0.77
C GLU A 302 40.51 -2.67 0.26
N ILE A 303 40.52 -3.95 0.60
CA ILE A 303 39.65 -4.67 1.52
C ILE A 303 40.07 -4.36 2.96
N VAL A 304 39.15 -3.88 3.82
CA VAL A 304 39.29 -4.06 5.27
C VAL A 304 37.96 -4.51 5.87
N ILE A 305 38.03 -5.70 6.46
CA ILE A 305 37.01 -6.36 7.28
C ILE A 305 37.16 -5.80 8.70
N GLU A 306 36.11 -5.20 9.25
CA GLU A 306 35.92 -5.16 10.71
C GLU A 306 34.51 -5.64 11.08
N LYS A 307 34.49 -6.67 11.92
CA LYS A 307 33.32 -7.27 12.56
C LYS A 307 33.12 -6.65 13.94
N SER A 308 31.86 -6.34 14.30
CA SER A 308 31.16 -6.70 15.57
C SER A 308 29.88 -5.85 15.69
N ASP A 309 28.71 -6.48 15.54
CA ASP A 309 27.75 -6.89 16.60
C ASP A 309 27.14 -5.71 17.39
N THR A 310 25.83 -5.50 17.54
CA THR A 310 24.63 -6.31 17.25
C THR A 310 23.40 -5.39 17.33
N ASP A 311 22.28 -5.87 16.80
CA ASP A 311 20.91 -5.60 17.28
C ASP A 311 20.05 -4.45 16.69
N LYS A 312 19.41 -4.75 15.55
CA LYS A 312 17.96 -4.57 15.28
C LYS A 312 17.66 -4.99 13.83
N PRO A 313 16.61 -5.80 13.56
CA PRO A 313 16.29 -6.21 12.20
C PRO A 313 15.82 -4.98 11.40
N LYS A 314 16.62 -4.58 10.42
CA LYS A 314 16.18 -3.69 9.35
C LYS A 314 15.08 -4.42 8.59
N LYS A 315 13.82 -4.00 8.79
CA LYS A 315 12.71 -4.35 7.89
C LYS A 315 13.15 -4.06 6.44
N PRO A 316 13.03 -5.00 5.50
CA PRO A 316 13.32 -4.70 4.12
C PRO A 316 12.27 -3.71 3.59
N LYS A 317 12.72 -2.51 3.22
CA LYS A 317 11.99 -1.55 2.39
C LYS A 317 12.03 -2.04 0.94
N VAL A 318 10.90 -2.57 0.44
CA VAL A 318 10.56 -2.71 -0.99
C VAL A 318 9.07 -2.33 -1.09
N PRO A 319 8.59 -1.62 -2.12
CA PRO A 319 7.22 -1.12 -2.17
C PRO A 319 6.27 -2.30 -2.15
N ASP A 320 5.37 -2.36 -1.16
CA ASP A 320 4.18 -3.21 -1.27
C ASP A 320 3.53 -2.86 -2.60
N ASN A 321 3.37 -3.85 -3.47
CA ASN A 321 2.70 -3.67 -4.75
C ASN A 321 1.37 -2.93 -4.49
N PRO A 322 1.20 -1.69 -4.98
CA PRO A 322 0.05 -0.87 -4.59
C PRO A 322 -1.28 -1.46 -5.11
N PHE A 323 -1.22 -2.29 -6.15
CA PHE A 323 -2.37 -3.00 -6.72
C PHE A 323 -2.58 -4.38 -6.10
N HIS A 324 -1.74 -4.81 -5.15
CA HIS A 324 -1.90 -6.12 -4.52
C HIS A 324 -3.25 -6.23 -3.81
N GLY A 325 -4.06 -7.22 -4.20
CA GLY A 325 -5.36 -7.44 -3.57
C GLY A 325 -6.47 -6.53 -4.08
N ILE A 326 -6.23 -5.67 -5.08
CA ILE A 326 -7.27 -4.77 -5.61
C ILE A 326 -8.40 -5.55 -6.30
N VAL A 327 -8.11 -6.70 -6.89
CA VAL A 327 -9.06 -7.68 -7.42
C VAL A 327 -8.97 -8.99 -6.65
N SER A 328 -7.77 -9.53 -6.42
CA SER A 328 -7.54 -10.89 -5.92
C SER A 328 -8.17 -11.17 -4.55
N LYS A 329 -8.39 -10.16 -3.71
CA LYS A 329 -9.16 -10.31 -2.45
C LYS A 329 -10.59 -10.81 -2.63
N CYS A 330 -11.18 -10.74 -3.84
CA CYS A 330 -12.51 -11.33 -4.07
C CYS A 330 -12.54 -12.86 -3.97
N PHE A 331 -11.39 -13.55 -4.11
CA PHE A 331 -11.32 -15.01 -4.07
C PHE A 331 -11.25 -15.58 -2.65
N GLU A 332 -10.86 -14.79 -1.65
CA GLU A 332 -10.66 -15.27 -0.28
C GLU A 332 -11.88 -16.00 0.32
N PRO A 333 -13.13 -15.51 0.16
CA PRO A 333 -14.32 -16.21 0.67
C PRO A 333 -14.55 -17.58 0.03
N HIS A 334 -13.89 -17.88 -1.09
CA HIS A 334 -14.02 -19.12 -1.84
C HIS A 334 -12.82 -20.06 -1.65
N LEU A 335 -11.81 -19.66 -0.88
CA LEU A 335 -10.62 -20.48 -0.62
C LEU A 335 -10.92 -21.74 0.22
N TYR A 336 -12.11 -21.86 0.82
CA TYR A 336 -12.54 -23.11 1.46
C TYR A 336 -12.45 -24.32 0.52
N VAL A 337 -12.71 -24.14 -0.79
CA VAL A 337 -12.58 -25.21 -1.79
C VAL A 337 -11.16 -25.75 -1.87
N TYR A 338 -10.16 -24.85 -1.78
CA TYR A 338 -8.75 -25.24 -1.74
C TYR A 338 -8.43 -25.99 -0.43
N ILE A 339 -8.92 -25.49 0.70
CA ILE A 339 -8.72 -26.06 2.04
C ILE A 339 -9.33 -27.47 2.13
N GLU A 340 -10.57 -27.68 1.67
CA GLU A 340 -11.21 -29.00 1.60
C GLU A 340 -10.44 -29.99 0.72
N SER A 341 -9.87 -29.52 -0.39
CA SER A 341 -9.01 -30.35 -1.22
C SER A 341 -7.70 -30.71 -0.55
N GLN A 342 -7.10 -29.81 0.25
CA GLN A 342 -5.91 -30.13 1.03
C GLN A 342 -6.25 -31.16 2.12
N ASP A 343 -7.41 -31.02 2.78
CA ASP A 343 -7.89 -32.00 3.77
C ASP A 343 -7.98 -33.40 3.14
N LYS A 344 -8.70 -33.52 2.02
CA LYS A 344 -8.84 -34.79 1.30
C LYS A 344 -7.49 -35.40 0.89
N ASN A 345 -6.60 -34.60 0.30
CA ASN A 345 -5.29 -35.08 -0.15
C ASN A 345 -4.42 -35.55 1.02
N LEU A 346 -4.48 -34.87 2.17
CA LEU A 346 -3.76 -35.28 3.37
C LEU A 346 -4.33 -36.56 3.98
N GLY A 347 -5.65 -36.73 3.96
CA GLY A 347 -6.29 -38.00 4.34
C GLY A 347 -5.79 -39.17 3.50
N GLU A 348 -5.80 -39.01 2.17
CA GLU A 348 -5.28 -40.02 1.24
C GLU A 348 -3.77 -40.28 1.46
N LEU A 349 -2.98 -39.25 1.79
CA LEU A 349 -1.56 -39.37 2.09
C LEU A 349 -1.31 -40.18 3.37
N ILE A 350 -2.05 -39.91 4.45
CA ILE A 350 -1.95 -40.67 5.70
C ILE A 350 -2.36 -42.12 5.50
N ASP A 351 -3.47 -42.39 4.81
CA ASP A 351 -3.94 -43.75 4.56
C ASP A 351 -2.93 -44.53 3.68
N ARG A 352 -2.29 -43.86 2.73
CA ARG A 352 -1.17 -44.42 1.97
C ARG A 352 0.02 -44.74 2.85
N PHE A 353 0.43 -43.86 3.77
CA PHE A 353 1.50 -44.17 4.72
C PHE A 353 1.19 -45.39 5.59
N VAL A 354 -0.07 -45.55 6.03
CA VAL A 354 -0.50 -46.74 6.79
C VAL A 354 -0.37 -48.00 5.93
N ALA A 355 -0.78 -47.94 4.66
CA ALA A 355 -0.70 -49.08 3.74
C ALA A 355 0.75 -49.45 3.41
N ASP A 356 1.59 -48.45 3.09
CA ASP A 356 3.00 -48.64 2.77
C ASP A 356 3.76 -49.23 3.97
N PHE A 357 3.46 -48.77 5.19
CA PHE A 357 4.03 -49.32 6.42
C PHE A 357 3.66 -50.79 6.63
N LYS A 358 2.39 -51.15 6.42
CA LYS A 358 1.93 -52.56 6.51
C LYS A 358 2.57 -53.46 5.45
N ALA A 359 2.83 -52.93 4.26
CA ALA A 359 3.40 -53.69 3.15
C ALA A 359 4.92 -53.88 3.28
N GLN A 360 5.65 -52.87 3.76
CA GLN A 360 7.11 -52.91 3.90
C GLN A 360 7.56 -53.60 5.18
N GLY A 361 6.70 -53.67 6.20
CA GLY A 361 7.02 -54.24 7.51
C GLY A 361 7.90 -53.29 8.35
N PRO A 362 8.28 -53.69 9.58
CA PRO A 362 9.18 -52.91 10.42
C PRO A 362 10.50 -52.62 9.67
N PRO A 363 11.15 -51.47 9.94
CA PRO A 363 12.45 -51.16 9.33
C PRO A 363 13.42 -52.31 9.60
N LYS A 364 14.01 -52.86 8.52
CA LYS A 364 14.93 -54.00 8.63
C LYS A 364 16.16 -53.59 9.46
N PRO A 365 16.62 -54.43 10.39
CA PRO A 365 17.83 -54.18 11.17
C PRO A 365 19.05 -54.36 10.27
N ASN A 366 19.36 -53.37 9.44
CA ASN A 366 20.50 -53.45 8.52
C ASN A 366 21.11 -52.07 8.26
N VAL A 367 21.52 -51.39 9.33
CA VAL A 367 22.70 -50.52 9.39
C VAL A 367 23.04 -50.36 10.88
N ASP A 368 24.30 -50.12 11.24
CA ASP A 368 24.78 -49.78 12.61
C ASP A 368 24.13 -48.50 13.21
N GLU A 369 23.07 -47.96 12.60
CA GLU A 369 22.24 -46.86 13.06
C GLU A 369 20.83 -47.37 13.43
N GLY A 370 20.70 -47.97 14.62
CA GLY A 370 19.38 -48.17 15.20
C GLY A 370 18.73 -46.81 15.48
N GLY A 371 17.56 -46.53 14.91
CA GLY A 371 16.82 -45.27 15.13
C GLY A 371 16.58 -44.38 13.91
N ALA A 372 16.59 -44.92 12.68
CA ALA A 372 16.26 -44.12 11.50
C ALA A 372 14.83 -43.57 11.56
N VAL A 373 14.66 -42.27 11.29
CA VAL A 373 13.37 -41.59 11.16
C VAL A 373 12.58 -42.19 10.01
N LEU A 374 11.28 -42.43 10.22
CA LEU A 374 10.39 -42.96 9.19
C LEU A 374 10.30 -41.98 8.00
N PRO A 375 10.52 -42.44 6.75
CA PRO A 375 10.42 -41.59 5.56
C PRO A 375 9.07 -40.88 5.42
N SER A 376 7.99 -41.49 5.94
CA SER A 376 6.65 -40.91 5.95
C SER A 376 6.54 -39.58 6.72
N CYS A 377 7.34 -39.35 7.79
CA CYS A 377 7.31 -38.06 8.48
C CYS A 377 7.97 -36.98 7.62
N ALA A 378 9.08 -37.28 6.93
CA ALA A 378 9.73 -36.34 6.02
C ALA A 378 8.80 -35.93 4.86
N ASP A 379 8.12 -36.90 4.23
CA ASP A 379 7.17 -36.63 3.14
C ASP A 379 5.97 -35.79 3.61
N LEU A 380 5.46 -36.02 4.82
CA LEU A 380 4.37 -35.23 5.41
C LEU A 380 4.77 -33.76 5.57
N PHE A 381 5.93 -33.48 6.17
CA PHE A 381 6.39 -32.10 6.39
C PHE A 381 6.78 -31.38 5.08
N VAL A 382 7.30 -32.11 4.09
CA VAL A 382 7.50 -31.56 2.73
C VAL A 382 6.16 -31.15 2.11
N TYR A 383 5.12 -31.97 2.28
CA TYR A 383 3.78 -31.64 1.81
C TYR A 383 3.21 -30.41 2.54
N TYR A 384 3.32 -30.33 3.87
CA TYR A 384 2.89 -29.15 4.65
C TYR A 384 3.60 -27.89 4.20
N LYS A 385 4.92 -27.95 3.98
CA LYS A 385 5.69 -26.83 3.45
C LYS A 385 5.15 -26.37 2.11
N LYS A 386 4.82 -27.30 1.20
CA LYS A 386 4.24 -26.99 -0.11
C LYS A 386 2.88 -26.30 0.03
N CYS A 387 1.98 -26.83 0.84
CA CYS A 387 0.65 -26.26 1.09
C CYS A 387 0.72 -24.87 1.74
N MET A 388 1.64 -24.68 2.69
CA MET A 388 1.87 -23.40 3.36
C MET A 388 2.37 -22.34 2.39
N VAL A 389 3.41 -22.67 1.59
CA VAL A 389 3.95 -21.74 0.59
C VAL A 389 2.86 -21.37 -0.41
N GLN A 390 2.13 -22.35 -0.93
CA GLN A 390 1.03 -22.10 -1.85
C GLN A 390 -0.06 -21.23 -1.21
N CYS A 391 -0.53 -21.56 0.00
CA CYS A 391 -1.57 -20.79 0.67
C CYS A 391 -1.13 -19.35 0.94
N SER A 392 0.13 -19.12 1.33
CA SER A 392 0.67 -17.78 1.58
C SER A 392 0.68 -16.89 0.33
N GLN A 393 0.69 -17.49 -0.87
CA GLN A 393 0.56 -16.76 -2.13
C GLN A 393 -0.90 -16.45 -2.49
N LEU A 394 -1.87 -17.16 -1.89
CA LEU A 394 -3.31 -17.01 -2.14
C LEU A 394 -3.96 -16.07 -1.13
N SER A 395 -3.59 -16.18 0.16
CA SER A 395 -4.08 -15.33 1.25
C SER A 395 -3.20 -15.46 2.50
N THR A 396 -3.13 -14.38 3.27
CA THR A 396 -2.49 -14.32 4.59
C THR A 396 -3.51 -14.24 5.75
N GLY A 397 -4.81 -14.32 5.43
CA GLY A 397 -5.92 -14.19 6.37
C GLY A 397 -6.47 -15.52 6.92
N GLU A 398 -7.79 -15.59 7.13
CA GLU A 398 -8.51 -16.77 7.65
C GLU A 398 -8.20 -18.11 6.96
N PRO A 399 -8.01 -18.19 5.62
CA PRO A 399 -7.64 -19.45 4.97
C PRO A 399 -6.34 -20.07 5.50
N MET A 400 -5.37 -19.25 5.94
CA MET A 400 -4.13 -19.73 6.55
C MET A 400 -4.39 -20.39 7.91
N ILE A 401 -5.34 -19.86 8.68
CA ILE A 401 -5.77 -20.45 9.95
C ILE A 401 -6.47 -21.78 9.71
N ALA A 402 -7.38 -21.84 8.74
CA ALA A 402 -8.05 -23.08 8.37
C ALA A 402 -7.04 -24.17 7.91
N LEU A 403 -6.02 -23.78 7.16
CA LEU A 403 -4.93 -24.69 6.77
C LEU A 403 -4.15 -25.20 7.99
N THR A 404 -3.87 -24.32 8.96
CA THR A 404 -3.20 -24.69 10.21
C THR A 404 -4.03 -25.74 10.97
N THR A 405 -5.35 -25.57 11.03
CA THR A 405 -6.24 -26.55 11.67
C THR A 405 -6.20 -27.92 10.98
N ILE A 406 -6.06 -27.95 9.65
CA ILE A 406 -5.86 -29.20 8.91
C ILE A 406 -4.52 -29.84 9.28
N PHE A 407 -3.44 -29.06 9.37
CA PHE A 407 -2.14 -29.59 9.78
C PHE A 407 -2.18 -30.17 11.20
N GLN A 408 -2.85 -29.50 12.14
CA GLN A 408 -3.07 -30.01 13.49
C GLN A 408 -3.78 -31.38 13.46
N LYS A 409 -4.90 -31.48 12.73
CA LYS A 409 -5.67 -32.72 12.57
C LYS A 409 -4.78 -33.87 12.06
N TYR A 410 -4.01 -33.64 11.00
CA TYR A 410 -3.21 -34.70 10.39
C TYR A 410 -1.90 -35.01 11.12
N LEU A 411 -1.36 -34.09 11.93
CA LEU A 411 -0.29 -34.42 12.88
C LEU A 411 -0.79 -35.37 13.96
N ARG A 412 -1.99 -35.14 14.51
CA ARG A 412 -2.63 -36.06 15.46
C ARG A 412 -2.97 -37.41 14.83
N GLU A 413 -3.51 -37.41 13.61
CA GLU A 413 -3.77 -38.67 12.90
C GLU A 413 -2.48 -39.43 12.59
N TYR A 414 -1.40 -38.75 12.23
CA TYR A 414 -0.09 -39.38 12.03
C TYR A 414 0.43 -40.00 13.33
N ALA A 415 0.40 -39.25 14.43
CA ALA A 415 0.78 -39.77 15.74
C ALA A 415 -0.07 -41.00 16.14
N TRP A 416 -1.39 -40.96 15.92
CA TRP A 416 -2.28 -42.04 16.32
C TRP A 416 -2.20 -43.27 15.40
N LYS A 417 -2.32 -43.10 14.07
CA LYS A 417 -2.39 -44.20 13.10
C LYS A 417 -1.03 -44.83 12.81
N ILE A 418 0.05 -44.03 12.78
CA ILE A 418 1.39 -44.49 12.41
C ILE A 418 2.25 -44.79 13.65
N LEU A 419 2.39 -43.83 14.58
CA LEU A 419 3.27 -44.04 15.73
C LEU A 419 2.62 -44.96 16.77
N SER A 420 1.45 -44.60 17.29
CA SER A 420 0.73 -45.43 18.27
C SER A 420 0.18 -46.74 17.69
N GLY A 421 -0.37 -46.68 16.48
CA GLY A 421 -1.00 -47.84 15.84
C GLY A 421 -0.06 -49.02 15.58
N ASN A 422 1.25 -48.77 15.50
CA ASN A 422 2.28 -49.76 15.23
C ASN A 422 3.17 -50.07 16.43
N LEU A 423 2.90 -49.50 17.62
CA LEU A 423 3.59 -49.92 18.85
C LEU A 423 3.27 -51.40 19.15
N PRO A 424 4.26 -52.22 19.54
CA PRO A 424 4.03 -53.61 19.94
C PRO A 424 3.02 -53.69 21.09
N LYS A 425 1.97 -54.51 20.96
CA LYS A 425 0.96 -54.72 22.02
C LYS A 425 1.41 -55.87 22.92
N THR A 426 1.66 -55.63 24.21
CA THR A 426 1.96 -56.72 25.16
C THR A 426 0.70 -57.57 25.39
N THR A 427 0.86 -58.89 25.40
CA THR A 427 -0.23 -59.87 25.44
C THR A 427 -0.94 -59.99 26.80
N SER A 428 -0.68 -59.11 27.77
CA SER A 428 -1.13 -59.27 29.16
C SER A 428 -1.89 -58.09 29.78
N SER A 429 -2.26 -57.05 29.02
CA SER A 429 -3.24 -56.08 29.54
C SER A 429 -4.02 -55.37 28.43
N SER A 430 -5.35 -55.33 28.56
CA SER A 430 -6.28 -54.62 27.69
C SER A 430 -6.27 -53.09 27.91
N GLY A 431 -5.15 -52.53 28.36
CA GLY A 431 -4.91 -51.10 28.48
C GLY A 431 -3.73 -50.72 27.57
N GLY A 432 -3.89 -49.67 26.75
CA GLY A 432 -2.86 -49.26 25.80
C GLY A 432 -1.49 -49.05 26.46
N LEU A 433 -0.42 -49.49 25.79
CA LEU A 433 0.94 -49.15 26.20
C LEU A 433 1.20 -47.67 25.99
N THR A 434 1.36 -46.92 27.07
CA THR A 434 2.05 -45.64 27.06
C THR A 434 3.55 -45.89 27.22
N ILE A 435 4.41 -45.21 26.46
CA ILE A 435 5.88 -45.34 26.55
C ILE A 435 6.39 -45.01 27.97
N THR A 436 5.66 -44.18 28.72
CA THR A 436 5.89 -43.94 30.16
C THR A 436 5.83 -45.23 31.00
N SER A 437 5.09 -46.25 30.57
CA SER A 437 5.00 -47.56 31.23
C SER A 437 6.12 -48.51 30.82
N LEU A 438 6.80 -48.27 29.68
CA LEU A 438 8.02 -48.96 29.27
C LEU A 438 9.25 -48.41 30.01
N LEU A 439 9.27 -47.10 30.28
CA LEU A 439 10.36 -46.42 30.98
C LEU A 439 10.23 -46.41 32.52
N LYS A 440 9.01 -46.53 33.07
CA LYS A 440 8.81 -46.73 34.52
C LYS A 440 9.05 -48.19 34.88
N GLU A 441 10.32 -48.57 34.95
CA GLU A 441 10.74 -49.77 35.67
C GLU A 441 10.28 -49.66 37.13
N LYS A 442 9.19 -50.35 37.46
CA LYS A 442 8.93 -50.76 38.83
C LYS A 442 9.54 -52.14 38.97
N GLU A 443 10.65 -52.22 39.71
CA GLU A 443 11.34 -53.45 40.10
C GLU A 443 10.31 -54.52 40.48
N GLY A 444 10.11 -55.53 39.62
CA GLY A 444 9.34 -56.73 39.95
C GLY A 444 8.25 -57.21 38.99
N SER A 445 8.02 -56.60 37.81
CA SER A 445 7.12 -57.17 36.80
C SER A 445 7.91 -57.79 35.64
N GLU A 446 7.48 -58.95 35.15
CA GLU A 446 8.10 -59.70 34.06
C GLU A 446 8.51 -58.78 32.90
N VAL A 447 9.82 -58.73 32.60
CA VAL A 447 10.37 -57.96 31.49
C VAL A 447 9.70 -58.46 30.21
N ALA A 448 8.91 -57.60 29.56
CA ALA A 448 8.40 -57.87 28.22
C ALA A 448 9.62 -58.10 27.30
N LYS A 449 9.86 -59.34 26.91
CA LYS A 449 10.95 -59.70 25.99
C LYS A 449 10.55 -59.26 24.59
N PHE A 450 10.90 -58.04 24.21
CA PHE A 450 10.77 -57.55 22.84
C PHE A 450 11.80 -58.24 21.95
N THR A 451 11.39 -58.59 20.73
CA THR A 451 12.29 -59.06 19.68
C THR A 451 13.20 -57.93 19.18
N LEU A 452 14.33 -58.27 18.55
CA LEU A 452 15.24 -57.26 17.98
C LEU A 452 14.54 -56.36 16.94
N GLU A 453 13.59 -56.92 16.19
CA GLU A 453 12.76 -56.20 15.22
C GLU A 453 11.79 -55.21 15.90
N GLU A 454 11.17 -55.62 17.01
CA GLU A 454 10.31 -54.74 17.82
C GLU A 454 11.09 -53.61 18.48
N LEU A 455 12.31 -53.88 18.97
CA LEU A 455 13.20 -52.85 19.52
C LEU A 455 13.63 -51.84 18.45
N CYS A 456 13.99 -52.31 17.24
CA CYS A 456 14.33 -51.44 16.12
C CYS A 456 13.15 -50.54 15.73
N LEU A 457 11.94 -51.12 15.69
CA LEU A 457 10.71 -50.38 15.42
C LEU A 457 10.41 -49.32 16.48
N ILE A 458 10.54 -49.65 17.77
CA ILE A 458 10.36 -48.70 18.87
C ILE A 458 11.36 -47.56 18.74
N CYS A 459 12.65 -47.84 18.51
CA CYS A 459 13.67 -46.80 18.32
C CYS A 459 13.34 -45.89 17.13
N SER A 460 12.94 -46.45 15.98
CA SER A 460 12.52 -45.64 14.82
C SER A 460 11.28 -44.78 15.11
N ILE A 461 10.31 -45.28 15.87
CA ILE A 461 9.13 -44.51 16.30
C ILE A 461 9.54 -43.35 17.21
N LEU A 462 10.42 -43.60 18.19
CA LEU A 462 10.93 -42.58 19.11
C LEU A 462 11.70 -41.48 18.37
N SER A 463 12.65 -41.85 17.52
CA SER A 463 13.41 -40.90 16.70
C SER A 463 12.51 -40.13 15.74
N THR A 464 11.46 -40.77 15.21
CA THR A 464 10.45 -40.10 14.41
C THR A 464 9.63 -39.12 15.22
N ALA A 465 9.21 -39.47 16.45
CA ALA A 465 8.46 -38.56 17.31
C ALA A 465 9.28 -37.33 17.71
N GLU A 466 10.56 -37.50 18.06
CA GLU A 466 11.49 -36.41 18.33
C GLU A 466 11.67 -35.50 17.11
N TYR A 467 11.84 -36.10 15.93
CA TYR A 467 11.92 -35.34 14.67
C TYR A 467 10.63 -34.57 14.36
N CYS A 468 9.45 -35.22 14.50
CA CYS A 468 8.19 -34.57 14.22
C CYS A 468 7.88 -33.47 15.29
N LEU A 469 8.33 -33.60 16.55
CA LEU A 469 8.28 -32.55 17.58
C LEU A 469 9.07 -31.31 17.15
N ALA A 470 10.36 -31.47 16.86
CA ALA A 470 11.24 -30.38 16.44
C ALA A 470 10.75 -29.70 15.15
N THR A 471 10.26 -30.49 14.19
CA THR A 471 9.78 -29.96 12.90
C THR A 471 8.41 -29.29 13.03
N THR A 472 7.55 -29.72 13.96
CA THR A 472 6.28 -29.04 14.27
C THR A 472 6.53 -27.65 14.85
N GLN A 473 7.55 -27.49 15.70
CA GLN A 473 7.95 -26.18 16.22
C GLN A 473 8.40 -25.23 15.10
N GLN A 474 9.27 -25.71 14.20
CA GLN A 474 9.69 -24.92 13.03
C GLN A 474 8.52 -24.56 12.11
N LEU A 475 7.56 -25.47 11.94
CA LEU A 475 6.35 -25.23 11.15
C LEU A 475 5.49 -24.12 11.78
N GLU A 476 5.30 -24.12 13.10
CA GLU A 476 4.56 -23.09 13.81
C GLU A 476 5.17 -21.70 13.60
N GLU A 477 6.49 -21.59 13.77
CA GLU A 477 7.23 -20.34 13.54
C GLU A 477 7.05 -19.85 12.10
N LYS A 478 7.18 -20.75 11.12
CA LYS A 478 7.01 -20.41 9.70
C LYS A 478 5.59 -20.02 9.34
N LEU A 479 4.58 -20.61 9.96
CA LEU A 479 3.18 -20.23 9.80
C LEU A 479 2.93 -18.83 10.38
N LYS A 480 3.47 -18.53 11.56
CA LYS A 480 3.38 -17.19 12.19
C LYS A 480 4.07 -16.10 11.37
N GLU A 481 5.19 -16.42 10.71
CA GLU A 481 5.88 -15.49 9.79
C GLU A 481 5.03 -15.13 8.55
N LYS A 482 4.08 -15.99 8.16
CA LYS A 482 3.34 -15.89 6.89
C LYS A 482 1.90 -15.40 7.03
N VAL A 483 1.37 -15.37 8.24
CA VAL A 483 0.00 -14.92 8.52
C VAL A 483 -0.04 -13.44 8.85
N ASP A 484 -1.19 -12.80 8.66
CA ASP A 484 -1.42 -11.43 9.09
C ASP A 484 -1.15 -11.25 10.58
N ALA A 485 -0.57 -10.09 10.95
CA ALA A 485 -0.13 -9.81 12.31
C ALA A 485 -1.24 -9.95 13.37
N SER A 486 -2.48 -9.66 13.00
CA SER A 486 -3.67 -9.78 13.87
C SER A 486 -4.10 -11.22 14.15
N LEU A 487 -3.66 -12.17 13.33
CA LEU A 487 -4.06 -13.58 13.39
C LEU A 487 -2.93 -14.49 13.90
N MET A 488 -1.72 -13.96 14.11
CA MET A 488 -0.56 -14.74 14.59
C MET A 488 -0.83 -15.51 15.88
N GLU A 489 -1.57 -14.91 16.82
CA GLU A 489 -1.88 -15.55 18.12
C GLU A 489 -2.82 -16.76 17.99
N ARG A 490 -3.56 -16.88 16.88
CA ARG A 490 -4.45 -18.02 16.61
C ARG A 490 -3.69 -19.25 16.09
N ILE A 491 -2.43 -19.10 15.71
CA ILE A 491 -1.58 -20.20 15.29
C ILE A 491 -0.89 -20.78 16.52
N ASN A 492 -1.30 -21.99 16.92
CA ASN A 492 -0.78 -22.70 18.07
C ASN A 492 -0.73 -24.20 17.75
N LEU A 493 0.46 -24.81 17.75
CA LEU A 493 0.65 -26.24 17.55
C LEU A 493 1.15 -26.96 18.82
N THR A 494 1.04 -26.30 19.98
CA THR A 494 1.52 -26.85 21.27
C THR A 494 0.85 -28.17 21.62
N GLY A 495 -0.45 -28.34 21.32
CA GLY A 495 -1.15 -29.60 21.61
C GLY A 495 -0.59 -30.79 20.80
N GLU A 496 -0.16 -30.56 19.56
CA GLU A 496 0.50 -31.56 18.72
C GLU A 496 1.92 -31.83 19.21
N MET A 497 2.65 -30.78 19.62
CA MET A 497 3.97 -30.93 20.23
C MET A 497 3.91 -31.76 21.51
N ASP A 498 2.95 -31.49 22.40
CA ASP A 498 2.72 -32.27 23.62
C ASP A 498 2.42 -33.74 23.28
N THR A 499 1.64 -33.97 22.21
CA THR A 499 1.34 -35.32 21.74
C THR A 499 2.61 -36.07 21.31
N PHE A 500 3.53 -35.44 20.58
CA PHE A 500 4.80 -36.06 20.21
C PHE A 500 5.78 -36.17 21.38
N SER A 501 5.77 -35.19 22.29
CA SER A 501 6.56 -35.18 23.52
C SER A 501 6.21 -36.36 24.43
N MET A 502 4.96 -36.82 24.45
CA MET A 502 4.57 -38.03 25.20
C MET A 502 5.29 -39.32 24.75
N TYR A 503 5.87 -39.34 23.55
CA TYR A 503 6.65 -40.48 23.06
C TYR A 503 8.12 -40.39 23.45
N VAL A 504 8.68 -39.19 23.62
CA VAL A 504 10.09 -38.93 23.95
C VAL A 504 10.28 -38.91 25.47
#